data_AF-A0A3G4W7J4-F1
#
_entry.id   AF-A0A3G4W7J4-F1
#
_cell.length_a   1.000
_cell.length_b   1.000
_cell.length_c   1.000
_cell.angle_alpha   90.00
_cell.angle_beta   90.00
_cell.angle_gamma   90.00
#
_symmetry.space_group_name_H-M   'P 1'
#
loop_
_entity.id
_entity.type
_entity.pdbx_description
1 polymer ?
#
loop_
_entity_poly.entity_id
_entity_poly.type
_entity_poly.pdbx_seq_one_letter_code
_entity_poly.pdbx_strand_id
1 'polypeptide(L)'
;MTIVAERPVTATRPLSVKGAQRLRGQQIAGNGPGGRVLGRGEDIPVSADASARLGVLFAEYADGLVHYARRKLLNRGTPAGVAAHLAEEITQEAWVEIARTGAKDLLAPDAASRYSADETRWMLWRRVKDRILAHYKRASSYETSVDWEDRTTCAVLCPLLEEQLVARCQIGALPGYLATMLAELPEAEREALLTLAYAVPSDRAAELLHELGISGKQHKLIARAVLLLLIANPELSGPRVAVASLPAWERRAMVAVTPAQRELLLRLDDIPRQVLLLHAAEGLNSVEIAARLDVARSRVLSLVSGCAALVAEVGA
;
A
#
# COMPACT_ATOMS: atom_id res chain seq x y z
N MET A 1 -48.63 32.39 -45.36
CA MET A 1 -49.38 32.09 -44.13
C MET A 1 -48.48 31.34 -43.18
N THR A 2 -48.11 32.03 -42.12
CA THR A 2 -47.46 31.53 -40.89
C THR A 2 -48.46 30.74 -40.06
N ILE A 3 -48.03 29.62 -39.45
CA ILE A 3 -48.31 29.36 -38.03
C ILE A 3 -47.04 28.77 -37.41
N VAL A 4 -46.50 29.53 -36.47
CA VAL A 4 -45.42 29.20 -35.54
C VAL A 4 -46.03 28.39 -34.39
N ALA A 5 -45.32 27.38 -33.90
CA ALA A 5 -45.41 26.96 -32.50
C ALA A 5 -43.99 26.84 -31.95
N GLU A 6 -43.60 27.82 -31.16
CA GLU A 6 -42.37 27.79 -30.37
C GLU A 6 -42.52 26.87 -29.13
N ARG A 7 -41.33 26.47 -28.63
CA ARG A 7 -40.93 26.17 -27.25
C ARG A 7 -40.84 24.70 -26.80
N PRO A 8 -39.95 24.36 -25.84
CA PRO A 8 -38.98 25.22 -25.14
C PRO A 8 -37.52 24.74 -25.23
N VAL A 9 -36.59 25.71 -25.22
CA VAL A 9 -35.25 25.53 -24.66
C VAL A 9 -35.44 25.37 -23.14
N THR A 10 -35.60 24.15 -22.65
CA THR A 10 -35.29 23.87 -21.26
C THR A 10 -33.82 23.56 -21.17
N ALA A 11 -33.03 24.55 -20.74
CA ALA A 11 -31.76 24.30 -20.09
C ALA A 11 -32.04 23.31 -18.97
N THR A 12 -31.71 22.03 -19.19
CA THR A 12 -31.81 21.00 -18.17
C THR A 12 -30.80 21.36 -17.09
N ARG A 13 -31.28 22.02 -16.04
CA ARG A 13 -30.59 22.04 -14.75
C ARG A 13 -30.18 20.59 -14.45
N PRO A 14 -28.92 20.31 -14.10
CA PRO A 14 -28.54 18.97 -13.69
C PRO A 14 -29.48 18.54 -12.56
N LEU A 15 -30.09 17.35 -12.72
CA LEU A 15 -30.99 16.78 -11.74
C LEU A 15 -30.27 16.72 -10.40
N SER A 16 -30.94 17.17 -9.33
CA SER A 16 -30.40 16.99 -7.99
C SER A 16 -30.23 15.50 -7.71
N VAL A 17 -29.25 15.15 -6.87
CA VAL A 17 -28.92 13.76 -6.52
C VAL A 17 -30.17 12.99 -6.03
N LYS A 18 -31.12 13.67 -5.38
CA LYS A 18 -32.42 13.10 -4.97
C LYS A 18 -33.37 12.81 -6.15
N GLY A 19 -33.34 13.62 -7.20
CA GLY A 19 -34.09 13.37 -8.44
C GLY A 19 -33.55 12.16 -9.21
N ALA A 20 -32.22 12.01 -9.25
CA ALA A 20 -31.56 10.85 -9.84
C ALA A 20 -31.83 9.54 -9.05
N GLN A 21 -31.92 9.62 -7.71
CA GLN A 21 -32.27 8.47 -6.85
C GLN A 21 -33.73 8.01 -7.03
N ARG A 22 -34.68 8.92 -7.26
CA ARG A 22 -36.08 8.54 -7.51
C ARG A 22 -36.29 7.79 -8.83
N LEU A 23 -35.50 8.10 -9.86
CA LEU A 23 -35.56 7.43 -11.16
C LEU A 23 -34.92 6.04 -11.16
N ARG A 24 -33.99 5.72 -10.24
CA ARG A 24 -33.45 4.36 -10.07
C ARG A 24 -34.47 3.32 -9.62
N GLY A 25 -35.63 3.75 -9.10
CA GLY A 25 -36.70 2.86 -8.63
C GLY A 25 -37.78 2.54 -9.68
N GLN A 26 -37.75 3.15 -10.86
CA GLN A 26 -38.66 2.81 -11.95
C GLN A 26 -37.92 1.98 -12.99
N GLN A 27 -38.43 0.78 -13.27
CA GLN A 27 -37.93 -0.10 -14.33
C GLN A 27 -38.16 0.57 -15.70
N ILE A 28 -37.19 1.36 -16.15
CA ILE A 28 -37.12 1.79 -17.54
C ILE A 28 -36.41 0.66 -18.31
N ALA A 29 -37.12 0.03 -19.24
CA ALA A 29 -36.55 -0.96 -20.14
C ALA A 29 -35.44 -0.30 -20.97
N GLY A 30 -34.19 -0.75 -20.80
CA GLY A 30 -33.03 -0.30 -21.56
C GLY A 30 -32.66 -1.25 -22.69
N ASN A 31 -31.86 -0.78 -23.64
CA ASN A 31 -31.45 -1.56 -24.83
C ASN A 31 -30.30 -2.56 -24.59
N GLY A 32 -29.91 -2.81 -23.33
CA GLY A 32 -28.90 -3.82 -22.99
C GLY A 32 -29.46 -5.25 -22.95
N PRO A 33 -28.59 -6.27 -22.84
CA PRO A 33 -29.02 -7.67 -22.76
C PRO A 33 -30.05 -7.88 -21.64
N GLY A 34 -31.20 -8.46 -21.97
CA GLY A 34 -32.30 -8.68 -21.04
C GLY A 34 -33.08 -7.42 -20.63
N GLY A 35 -33.06 -6.35 -21.42
CA GLY A 35 -33.82 -5.12 -21.16
C GLY A 35 -33.18 -4.19 -20.12
N ARG A 36 -31.91 -4.41 -19.77
CA ARG A 36 -31.20 -3.66 -18.72
C ARG A 36 -30.52 -2.41 -19.28
N VAL A 37 -30.54 -1.32 -18.51
CA VAL A 37 -29.77 -0.10 -18.80
C VAL A 37 -28.29 -0.37 -18.52
N LEU A 38 -27.43 -0.15 -19.53
CA LEU A 38 -25.97 -0.29 -19.37
C LEU A 38 -25.44 0.82 -18.45
N GLY A 39 -24.43 0.52 -17.63
CA GLY A 39 -24.02 1.32 -16.45
C GLY A 39 -23.62 2.79 -16.69
N ARG A 40 -23.48 3.24 -17.94
CA ARG A 40 -23.23 4.65 -18.30
C ARG A 40 -24.45 5.39 -18.88
N GLY A 41 -25.63 4.76 -18.93
CA GLY A 41 -26.84 5.40 -19.46
C GLY A 41 -26.79 5.70 -20.96
N GLU A 42 -25.92 5.01 -21.71
CA GLU A 42 -25.81 5.18 -23.16
C GLU A 42 -26.83 4.30 -23.87
N ASP A 43 -27.83 4.92 -24.50
CA ASP A 43 -28.66 4.27 -25.51
C ASP A 43 -27.89 4.22 -26.83
N ILE A 44 -27.22 3.10 -27.09
CA ILE A 44 -26.51 2.88 -28.36
C ILE A 44 -27.56 2.54 -29.42
N PRO A 45 -27.75 3.38 -30.47
CA PRO A 45 -28.71 3.08 -31.51
C PRO A 45 -28.22 1.87 -32.34
N VAL A 46 -28.85 0.72 -32.15
CA VAL A 46 -28.67 -0.50 -32.95
C VAL A 46 -29.96 -0.82 -33.69
N SER A 47 -29.85 -1.32 -34.92
CA SER A 47 -31.02 -1.83 -35.64
C SER A 47 -31.61 -3.05 -34.92
N ALA A 48 -32.90 -3.32 -35.16
CA ALA A 48 -33.58 -4.49 -34.57
C ALA A 48 -32.84 -5.81 -34.88
N ASP A 49 -32.38 -5.99 -36.12
CA ASP A 49 -31.65 -7.19 -36.55
C ASP A 49 -30.27 -7.31 -35.86
N ALA A 50 -29.56 -6.19 -35.71
CA ALA A 50 -28.28 -6.15 -35.00
C ALA A 50 -28.47 -6.43 -33.49
N SER A 51 -29.56 -5.93 -32.90
CA SER A 51 -29.92 -6.20 -31.51
C SER A 51 -30.27 -7.68 -31.29
N ALA A 52 -31.06 -8.28 -32.18
CA ALA A 52 -31.38 -9.70 -32.14
C ALA A 52 -30.12 -10.57 -32.25
N ARG A 53 -29.22 -10.25 -33.20
CA ARG A 53 -27.95 -10.95 -33.35
C ARG A 53 -27.05 -10.80 -32.12
N LEU A 54 -26.98 -9.61 -31.53
CA LEU A 54 -26.25 -9.37 -30.29
C LEU A 54 -26.80 -10.21 -29.14
N GLY A 55 -28.13 -10.36 -29.05
CA GLY A 55 -28.78 -11.25 -28.08
C GLY A 55 -28.36 -12.71 -28.22
N VAL A 56 -28.28 -13.22 -29.45
CA VAL A 56 -27.82 -14.59 -29.74
C VAL A 56 -26.35 -14.77 -29.30
N LEU A 57 -25.47 -13.85 -29.70
CA LEU A 57 -24.06 -13.92 -29.32
C LEU A 57 -23.86 -13.81 -27.81
N PHE A 58 -24.64 -12.96 -27.15
CA PHE A 58 -24.58 -12.80 -25.70
C PHE A 58 -25.01 -14.09 -24.99
N ALA A 59 -26.13 -14.67 -25.39
CA ALA A 59 -26.63 -15.92 -24.80
C ALA A 59 -25.64 -17.08 -24.93
N GLU A 60 -24.91 -17.14 -26.05
CA GLU A 60 -23.97 -18.22 -26.32
C GLU A 60 -22.60 -18.03 -25.65
N TYR A 61 -22.09 -16.78 -25.56
CA TYR A 61 -20.69 -16.54 -25.21
C TYR A 61 -20.46 -15.73 -23.92
N ALA A 62 -21.49 -15.11 -23.31
CA ALA A 62 -21.30 -14.17 -22.19
C ALA A 62 -20.54 -14.79 -21.00
N ASP A 63 -20.99 -15.92 -20.49
CA ASP A 63 -20.37 -16.57 -19.32
C ASP A 63 -18.93 -17.02 -19.61
N GLY A 64 -18.69 -17.54 -20.82
CA GLY A 64 -17.38 -17.96 -21.28
C GLY A 64 -16.38 -16.80 -21.36
N LEU A 65 -16.83 -15.62 -21.77
CA LEU A 65 -16.01 -14.42 -21.83
C LEU A 65 -15.66 -13.89 -20.43
N VAL A 66 -16.61 -13.87 -19.50
CA VAL A 66 -16.35 -13.48 -18.09
C VAL A 66 -15.35 -14.44 -17.45
N HIS A 67 -15.55 -15.75 -17.63
CA HIS A 67 -14.63 -16.77 -17.12
C HIS A 67 -13.22 -16.61 -17.70
N TYR A 68 -13.13 -16.36 -19.02
CA TYR A 68 -11.86 -16.09 -19.68
C TYR A 68 -11.16 -14.84 -19.14
N ALA A 69 -11.89 -13.73 -18.98
CA ALA A 69 -11.36 -12.49 -18.43
C ALA A 69 -10.83 -12.70 -17.01
N ARG A 70 -11.62 -13.33 -16.14
CA ARG A 70 -11.24 -13.65 -14.75
C ARG A 70 -9.97 -14.49 -14.70
N ARG A 71 -9.89 -15.57 -15.49
CA ARG A 71 -8.70 -16.41 -15.57
C ARG A 71 -7.46 -15.61 -16.01
N LYS A 72 -7.61 -14.70 -16.97
CA LYS A 72 -6.50 -13.86 -17.44
C LYS A 72 -6.05 -12.82 -16.42
N LEU A 73 -6.98 -12.24 -15.65
CA LEU A 73 -6.68 -11.31 -14.55
C LEU A 73 -5.95 -12.02 -13.40
N LEU A 74 -6.43 -13.22 -13.01
CA LEU A 74 -5.78 -14.04 -11.99
C LEU A 74 -4.35 -14.43 -12.39
N ASN A 75 -4.15 -14.86 -13.64
CA ASN A 75 -2.82 -15.19 -14.18
C ASN A 75 -1.85 -14.00 -14.22
N ARG A 76 -2.37 -12.77 -14.10
CA ARG A 76 -1.58 -11.53 -14.00
C ARG A 76 -1.41 -11.02 -12.57
N GLY A 77 -1.83 -11.80 -11.57
CA GLY A 77 -1.64 -11.48 -10.15
C GLY A 77 -2.72 -10.59 -9.54
N THR A 78 -3.84 -10.32 -10.25
CA THR A 78 -4.95 -9.56 -9.66
C THR A 78 -5.63 -10.40 -8.54
N PRO A 79 -5.88 -9.82 -7.35
CA PRO A 79 -6.53 -10.52 -6.24
C PRO A 79 -7.90 -11.10 -6.63
N ALA A 80 -8.26 -12.26 -6.09
CA ALA A 80 -9.44 -13.01 -6.50
C ALA A 80 -10.77 -12.25 -6.34
N GLY A 81 -10.92 -11.45 -5.27
CA GLY A 81 -12.11 -10.63 -5.05
C GLY A 81 -12.26 -9.51 -6.08
N VAL A 82 -11.14 -8.89 -6.47
CA VAL A 82 -11.10 -7.82 -7.48
C VAL A 82 -11.27 -8.39 -8.89
N ALA A 83 -10.67 -9.54 -9.17
CA ALA A 83 -10.70 -10.17 -10.49
C ALA A 83 -12.11 -10.58 -10.93
N ALA A 84 -13.02 -10.90 -10.00
CA ALA A 84 -14.41 -11.25 -10.32
C ALA A 84 -15.17 -10.03 -10.85
N HIS A 85 -15.18 -8.93 -10.09
CA HIS A 85 -15.84 -7.69 -10.49
C HIS A 85 -15.23 -7.10 -11.77
N LEU A 86 -13.90 -7.03 -11.84
CA LEU A 86 -13.19 -6.45 -12.97
C LEU A 86 -13.38 -7.27 -14.26
N ALA A 87 -13.57 -8.59 -14.16
CA ALA A 87 -13.89 -9.44 -15.30
C ALA A 87 -15.26 -9.12 -15.90
N GLU A 88 -16.26 -8.88 -15.05
CA GLU A 88 -17.61 -8.49 -15.48
C GLU A 88 -17.59 -7.12 -16.17
N GLU A 89 -16.91 -6.14 -15.59
CA GLU A 89 -16.77 -4.79 -16.17
C GLU A 89 -16.08 -4.83 -17.53
N ILE A 90 -14.93 -5.51 -17.65
CA ILE A 90 -14.20 -5.64 -18.91
C ILE A 90 -15.04 -6.33 -19.98
N THR A 91 -15.78 -7.38 -19.60
CA THR A 91 -16.63 -8.11 -20.54
C THR A 91 -17.82 -7.25 -20.97
N GLN A 92 -18.39 -6.46 -20.08
CA GLN A 92 -19.44 -5.50 -20.41
C GLN A 92 -18.93 -4.41 -21.35
N GLU A 93 -17.72 -3.88 -21.14
CA GLU A 93 -17.10 -2.93 -22.07
C GLU A 93 -16.87 -3.54 -23.47
N ALA A 94 -16.49 -4.82 -23.54
CA ALA A 94 -16.33 -5.51 -24.81
C ALA A 94 -17.67 -5.64 -25.56
N TRP A 95 -18.76 -5.95 -24.85
CA TRP A 95 -20.11 -5.98 -25.44
C TRP A 95 -20.58 -4.60 -25.93
N VAL A 96 -20.29 -3.56 -25.16
CA VAL A 96 -20.55 -2.16 -25.57
C VAL A 96 -19.78 -1.83 -26.86
N GLU A 97 -18.51 -2.23 -26.95
CA GLU A 97 -17.73 -2.01 -28.16
C GLU A 97 -18.32 -2.73 -29.37
N ILE A 98 -18.76 -3.98 -29.21
CA ILE A 98 -19.43 -4.76 -30.26
C ILE A 98 -20.71 -4.07 -30.72
N ALA A 99 -21.51 -3.56 -29.78
CA ALA A 99 -22.71 -2.79 -30.09
C ALA A 99 -22.37 -1.50 -30.87
N ARG A 100 -21.27 -0.81 -30.52
CA ARG A 100 -20.80 0.41 -31.20
C ARG A 100 -20.21 0.16 -32.58
N THR A 101 -19.51 -0.96 -32.79
CA THR A 101 -19.00 -1.32 -34.13
C THR A 101 -20.14 -1.73 -35.05
N GLY A 102 -21.23 -2.27 -34.49
CA GLY A 102 -22.52 -2.42 -35.16
C GLY A 102 -22.41 -3.21 -36.47
N ALA A 103 -23.06 -2.70 -37.51
CA ALA A 103 -23.13 -3.35 -38.83
C ALA A 103 -21.80 -3.47 -39.59
N LYS A 104 -20.68 -3.00 -39.01
CA LYS A 104 -19.34 -3.09 -39.63
C LYS A 104 -18.58 -4.37 -39.28
N ASP A 105 -19.07 -5.17 -38.33
CA ASP A 105 -18.33 -6.30 -37.76
C ASP A 105 -19.27 -7.48 -37.43
N LEU A 106 -19.21 -8.04 -36.22
CA LEU A 106 -19.99 -9.20 -35.77
C LEU A 106 -21.52 -9.03 -35.80
N LEU A 107 -22.01 -7.80 -35.95
CA LEU A 107 -23.43 -7.47 -36.10
C LEU A 107 -23.80 -7.06 -37.54
N ALA A 108 -22.91 -7.27 -38.52
CA ALA A 108 -23.23 -7.09 -39.93
C ALA A 108 -24.33 -8.08 -40.37
N PRO A 109 -25.22 -7.72 -41.30
CA PRO A 109 -26.31 -8.60 -41.74
C PRO A 109 -25.84 -9.95 -42.28
N ASP A 110 -24.66 -9.99 -42.90
CA ASP A 110 -24.05 -11.19 -43.44
C ASP A 110 -23.00 -11.82 -42.51
N ALA A 111 -22.82 -11.31 -41.28
CA ALA A 111 -21.80 -11.78 -40.34
C ALA A 111 -21.95 -13.27 -40.02
N ALA A 112 -23.19 -13.77 -39.91
CA ALA A 112 -23.47 -15.18 -39.60
C ALA A 112 -23.06 -16.14 -40.72
N SER A 113 -23.07 -15.68 -41.98
CA SER A 113 -22.57 -16.44 -43.14
C SER A 113 -21.11 -16.16 -43.44
N ARG A 114 -20.61 -14.98 -43.05
CA ARG A 114 -19.25 -14.51 -43.32
C ARG A 114 -18.22 -15.13 -42.36
N TYR A 115 -18.60 -15.34 -41.10
CA TYR A 115 -17.70 -15.88 -40.08
C TYR A 115 -18.19 -17.24 -39.60
N SER A 116 -17.26 -18.18 -39.52
CA SER A 116 -17.48 -19.45 -38.82
C SER A 116 -17.68 -19.21 -37.31
N ALA A 117 -18.21 -20.23 -36.63
CA ALA A 117 -18.36 -20.21 -35.17
C ALA A 117 -16.99 -20.02 -34.46
N ASP A 118 -15.94 -20.65 -34.97
CA ASP A 118 -14.59 -20.52 -34.41
C ASP A 118 -13.99 -19.13 -34.60
N GLU A 119 -14.19 -18.51 -35.76
CA GLU A 119 -13.76 -17.12 -36.02
C GLU A 119 -14.53 -16.14 -35.14
N THR A 120 -15.85 -16.32 -35.03
CA THR A 120 -16.71 -15.52 -34.14
C THR A 120 -16.22 -15.59 -32.70
N ARG A 121 -15.96 -16.81 -32.20
CA ARG A 121 -15.40 -17.05 -30.87
C ARG A 121 -14.04 -16.36 -30.71
N TRP A 122 -13.14 -16.52 -31.67
CA TRP A 122 -11.82 -15.91 -31.59
C TRP A 122 -11.89 -14.37 -31.54
N MET A 123 -12.75 -13.77 -32.36
CA MET A 123 -12.96 -12.31 -32.40
C MET A 123 -13.48 -11.79 -31.06
N LEU A 124 -14.48 -12.45 -30.46
CA LEU A 124 -15.02 -12.08 -29.14
C LEU A 124 -13.95 -12.16 -28.04
N TRP A 125 -13.17 -13.24 -27.99
CA TRP A 125 -12.09 -13.42 -27.01
C TRP A 125 -10.96 -12.41 -27.21
N ARG A 126 -10.66 -12.04 -28.46
CA ARG A 126 -9.70 -10.99 -28.79
C ARG A 126 -10.15 -9.63 -28.26
N ARG A 127 -11.42 -9.25 -28.44
CA ARG A 127 -11.97 -7.98 -27.90
C ARG A 127 -11.81 -7.90 -26.39
N VAL A 128 -12.14 -8.98 -25.67
CA VAL A 128 -11.92 -9.06 -24.22
C VAL A 128 -10.42 -8.96 -23.88
N LYS A 129 -9.55 -9.68 -24.58
CA LYS A 129 -8.09 -9.59 -24.37
C LYS A 129 -7.56 -8.17 -24.57
N ASP A 130 -7.99 -7.48 -25.63
CA ASP A 130 -7.58 -6.12 -25.94
C ASP A 130 -8.08 -5.13 -24.89
N ARG A 131 -9.27 -5.33 -24.32
CA ARG A 131 -9.79 -4.56 -23.19
C ARG A 131 -9.00 -4.79 -21.90
N ILE A 132 -8.62 -6.04 -21.60
CA ILE A 132 -7.72 -6.34 -20.48
C ILE A 132 -6.38 -5.60 -20.68
N LEU A 133 -5.81 -5.65 -21.88
CA LEU A 133 -4.57 -4.94 -22.19
C LEU A 133 -4.73 -3.42 -22.06
N ALA A 134 -5.85 -2.85 -22.52
CA ALA A 134 -6.15 -1.43 -22.36
C ALA A 134 -6.32 -1.04 -20.89
N HIS A 135 -6.95 -1.89 -20.08
CA HIS A 135 -7.07 -1.70 -18.64
C HIS A 135 -5.69 -1.63 -17.99
N TYR A 136 -4.79 -2.59 -18.26
CA TYR A 136 -3.43 -2.54 -17.72
C TYR A 136 -2.58 -1.42 -18.31
N LYS A 137 -2.80 -1.02 -19.58
CA LYS A 137 -2.10 0.14 -20.17
C LYS A 137 -2.54 1.46 -19.53
N ARG A 138 -3.80 1.56 -19.10
CA ARG A 138 -4.32 2.68 -18.31
C ARG A 138 -3.90 2.58 -16.84
N ALA A 139 -3.75 1.38 -16.28
CA ALA A 139 -3.22 1.18 -14.94
C ALA A 139 -1.68 1.27 -14.88
N SER A 140 -0.99 1.26 -16.04
CA SER A 140 0.45 1.47 -16.16
C SER A 140 0.83 2.95 -16.32
N SER A 141 -0.13 3.88 -16.37
CA SER A 141 0.18 5.20 -15.81
C SER A 141 0.36 4.97 -14.32
N TYR A 142 1.54 5.31 -13.80
CA TYR A 142 2.04 5.04 -12.44
C TYR A 142 1.15 5.52 -11.27
N GLU A 143 -0.09 5.90 -11.52
CA GLU A 143 -1.09 6.31 -10.56
C GLU A 143 -1.87 5.09 -10.07
N THR A 144 -1.55 4.68 -8.85
CA THR A 144 -2.34 3.71 -8.09
C THR A 144 -3.31 4.47 -7.20
N SER A 145 -4.50 3.93 -6.92
CA SER A 145 -5.37 4.52 -5.90
C SER A 145 -4.62 4.57 -4.57
N VAL A 146 -4.39 5.76 -4.05
CA VAL A 146 -3.69 5.98 -2.79
C VAL A 146 -4.63 5.58 -1.65
N ASP A 147 -4.22 4.57 -0.90
CA ASP A 147 -4.86 4.24 0.37
C ASP A 147 -4.33 5.20 1.44
N TRP A 148 -5.13 6.21 1.78
CA TRP A 148 -4.78 7.19 2.81
C TRP A 148 -4.90 6.65 4.23
N GLU A 149 -5.52 5.47 4.42
CA GLU A 149 -5.58 4.79 5.70
C GLU A 149 -4.34 3.92 5.94
N ASP A 150 -3.59 3.57 4.87
CA ASP A 150 -2.30 2.91 4.99
C ASP A 150 -1.22 3.86 5.53
N ARG A 151 -0.64 3.48 6.67
CA ARG A 151 0.36 4.28 7.40
C ARG A 151 1.63 4.49 6.59
N THR A 152 2.06 3.48 5.84
CA THR A 152 3.27 3.56 5.02
C THR A 152 3.05 4.49 3.83
N THR A 153 1.91 4.38 3.17
CA THR A 153 1.51 5.27 2.07
C THR A 153 1.39 6.73 2.54
N CYS A 154 0.77 7.01 3.70
CA CYS A 154 0.84 8.35 4.25
C CYS A 154 2.28 8.77 4.55
N ALA A 155 3.07 8.01 5.32
CA ALA A 155 4.41 8.45 5.73
C ALA A 155 5.28 8.90 4.55
N VAL A 156 5.13 8.26 3.38
CA VAL A 156 5.84 8.62 2.15
C VAL A 156 5.27 9.88 1.47
N LEU A 157 3.95 10.06 1.44
CA LEU A 157 3.29 11.14 0.68
C LEU A 157 3.00 12.39 1.53
N CYS A 158 2.92 12.24 2.85
CA CYS A 158 2.59 13.27 3.83
C CYS A 158 3.59 14.46 3.81
N PRO A 159 4.91 14.28 3.63
CA PRO A 159 5.85 15.40 3.46
C PRO A 159 5.68 16.20 2.16
N LEU A 160 4.96 15.66 1.17
CA LEU A 160 4.80 16.24 -0.16
C LEU A 160 3.46 17.00 -0.34
N LEU A 161 2.65 17.10 0.72
CA LEU A 161 1.30 17.66 0.68
C LEU A 161 1.18 18.96 1.48
N GLU A 162 0.27 19.83 1.05
CA GLU A 162 -0.07 21.09 1.74
C GLU A 162 -0.56 20.85 3.19
N GLU A 163 -0.35 21.83 4.08
CA GLU A 163 -0.58 21.76 5.53
C GLU A 163 -1.95 21.18 5.94
N GLN A 164 -3.00 21.36 5.14
CA GLN A 164 -4.34 20.88 5.44
C GLN A 164 -4.51 19.35 5.27
N LEU A 165 -3.72 18.72 4.41
CA LEU A 165 -3.71 17.26 4.22
C LEU A 165 -2.77 16.56 5.19
N VAL A 166 -1.69 17.23 5.61
CA VAL A 166 -0.85 16.83 6.75
C VAL A 166 -1.69 16.70 8.03
N ALA A 167 -2.73 17.52 8.20
CA ALA A 167 -3.65 17.42 9.34
C ALA A 167 -4.63 16.22 9.27
N ARG A 168 -4.96 15.73 8.06
CA ARG A 168 -5.85 14.57 7.85
C ARG A 168 -5.11 13.25 8.00
N CYS A 169 -3.89 13.24 7.51
CA CYS A 169 -2.94 12.20 7.76
C CYS A 169 -2.52 12.30 9.22
N GLN A 170 -3.12 11.49 10.09
CA GLN A 170 -2.93 11.53 11.55
C GLN A 170 -1.51 11.10 11.97
N ILE A 171 -0.48 11.74 11.43
CA ILE A 171 0.78 11.98 12.12
C ILE A 171 0.43 12.98 13.23
N GLY A 172 -0.21 12.48 14.29
CA GLY A 172 -0.52 13.30 15.45
C GLY A 172 0.76 13.98 15.92
N ALA A 173 0.66 15.26 16.28
CA ALA A 173 1.79 15.95 16.90
C ALA A 173 2.28 15.11 18.08
N LEU A 174 3.59 14.85 18.13
CA LEU A 174 4.20 14.16 19.26
C LEU A 174 3.76 14.86 20.55
N PRO A 175 3.26 14.12 21.56
CA PRO A 175 3.01 14.66 22.88
C PRO A 175 4.20 15.51 23.33
N GLY A 176 3.94 16.68 23.92
CA GLY A 176 5.00 17.68 24.18
C GLY A 176 6.22 17.13 24.92
N TYR A 177 6.02 16.20 25.86
CA TYR A 177 7.13 15.56 26.58
C TYR A 177 8.01 14.69 25.66
N LEU A 178 7.43 13.94 24.71
CA LEU A 178 8.20 13.15 23.72
C LEU A 178 8.92 14.06 22.72
N ALA A 179 8.30 15.18 22.34
CA ALA A 179 8.93 16.16 21.45
C ALA A 179 10.19 16.76 22.10
N THR A 180 10.14 17.08 23.40
CA THR A 180 11.31 17.54 24.16
C THR A 180 12.41 16.48 24.20
N MET A 181 12.07 15.23 24.53
CA MET A 181 13.04 14.13 24.58
C MET A 181 13.72 13.86 23.23
N LEU A 182 12.97 13.92 22.13
CA LEU A 182 13.54 13.77 20.79
C LEU A 182 14.41 14.96 20.39
N ALA A 183 14.11 16.17 20.86
CA ALA A 183 14.92 17.35 20.57
C ALA A 183 16.30 17.32 21.24
N GLU A 184 16.45 16.58 22.35
CA GLU A 184 17.72 16.38 23.05
C GLU A 184 18.64 15.37 22.36
N LEU A 185 18.12 14.58 21.42
CA LEU A 185 18.93 13.64 20.65
C LEU A 185 19.79 14.36 19.60
N PRO A 186 21.00 13.85 19.31
CA PRO A 186 21.76 14.33 18.17
C PRO A 186 20.97 14.10 16.87
N GLU A 187 21.15 15.00 15.90
CA GLU A 187 20.35 15.05 14.67
C GLU A 187 20.33 13.71 13.91
N ALA A 188 21.50 13.08 13.73
CA ALA A 188 21.59 11.81 13.01
C ALA A 188 20.77 10.68 13.66
N GLU A 189 20.88 10.55 14.98
CA GLU A 189 20.12 9.61 15.80
C GLU A 189 18.61 9.93 15.80
N ARG A 190 18.25 11.22 15.90
CA ARG A 190 16.87 11.70 15.89
C ARG A 190 16.18 11.37 14.57
N GLU A 191 16.77 11.76 13.44
CA GLU A 191 16.18 11.52 12.13
C GLU A 191 16.07 10.02 11.83
N ALA A 192 17.10 9.24 12.17
CA ALA A 192 17.04 7.78 12.01
C ALA A 192 15.92 7.15 12.85
N LEU A 193 15.69 7.62 14.08
CA LEU A 193 14.60 7.16 14.93
C LEU A 193 13.22 7.56 14.36
N LEU A 194 13.10 8.77 13.81
CA LEU A 194 11.87 9.22 13.16
C LEU A 194 11.51 8.37 11.94
N THR A 195 12.48 7.99 11.11
CA THR A 195 12.21 7.08 9.96
C THR A 195 11.60 5.74 10.41
N LEU A 196 12.02 5.21 11.56
CA LEU A 196 11.43 4.01 12.14
C LEU A 196 10.02 4.28 12.68
N ALA A 197 9.83 5.38 13.41
CA ALA A 197 8.54 5.76 13.99
C ALA A 197 7.45 5.95 12.91
N TYR A 198 7.84 6.48 11.76
CA TYR A 198 6.96 6.64 10.59
C TYR A 198 6.84 5.40 9.71
N ALA A 199 7.40 4.24 10.14
CA ALA A 199 7.38 3.00 9.39
C ALA A 199 7.88 3.15 7.94
N VAL A 200 8.87 4.02 7.72
CA VAL A 200 9.48 4.22 6.41
C VAL A 200 10.26 2.95 6.02
N PRO A 201 10.05 2.40 4.82
CA PRO A 201 10.82 1.25 4.34
C PRO A 201 12.34 1.51 4.42
N SER A 202 13.12 0.49 4.78
CA SER A 202 14.56 0.64 5.10
C SER A 202 15.40 1.23 3.96
N ASP A 203 15.05 0.87 2.74
CA ASP A 203 15.62 1.31 1.48
C ASP A 203 15.37 2.81 1.28
N ARG A 204 14.12 3.26 1.46
CA ARG A 204 13.79 4.69 1.39
C ARG A 204 14.36 5.49 2.56
N ALA A 205 14.39 4.92 3.76
CA ALA A 205 14.98 5.56 4.92
C ALA A 205 16.48 5.82 4.75
N ALA A 206 17.21 4.90 4.12
CA ALA A 206 18.62 5.09 3.79
C ALA A 206 18.84 6.26 2.81
N GLU A 207 17.98 6.39 1.80
CA GLU A 207 18.01 7.51 0.85
C GLU A 207 17.73 8.84 1.54
N LEU A 208 16.68 8.92 2.37
CA LEU A 208 16.32 10.14 3.09
C LEU A 208 17.43 10.60 4.03
N LEU A 209 18.05 9.68 4.78
CA LEU A 209 19.19 10.02 5.64
C LEU A 209 20.38 10.52 4.81
N HIS A 210 20.60 9.95 3.63
CA HIS A 210 21.66 10.41 2.73
C HIS A 210 21.39 11.81 2.19
N GLU A 211 20.15 12.10 1.78
CA GLU A 211 19.71 13.44 1.32
C GLU A 211 19.90 14.51 2.41
N LEU A 212 19.70 14.15 3.67
CA LEU A 212 19.95 15.01 4.85
C LEU A 212 21.43 15.12 5.22
N GLY A 213 22.35 14.49 4.47
CA GLY A 213 23.79 14.50 4.76
C GLY A 213 24.19 13.65 5.96
N ILE A 214 23.30 12.79 6.47
CA ILE A 214 23.57 11.94 7.63
C ILE A 214 24.37 10.72 7.18
N SER A 215 25.53 10.54 7.81
CA SER A 215 26.39 9.37 7.57
C SER A 215 26.17 8.30 8.64
N GLY A 216 26.17 7.03 8.23
CA GLY A 216 26.00 5.89 9.13
C GLY A 216 24.89 4.94 8.69
N LYS A 217 24.87 3.74 9.27
CA LYS A 217 23.81 2.76 8.98
C LYS A 217 22.60 3.05 9.88
N GLN A 218 21.41 3.15 9.28
CA GLN A 218 20.15 3.45 9.97
C GLN A 218 19.96 2.66 11.27
N HIS A 219 20.09 1.32 11.24
CA HIS A 219 19.93 0.48 12.42
C HIS A 219 20.91 0.78 13.56
N LYS A 220 22.12 1.28 13.26
CA LYS A 220 23.09 1.69 14.28
C LYS A 220 22.69 3.02 14.93
N LEU A 221 22.24 3.98 14.12
CA LEU A 221 21.76 5.28 14.58
C LEU A 221 20.51 5.11 15.44
N ILE A 222 19.58 4.24 15.04
CA ILE A 222 18.40 3.89 15.84
C ILE A 222 18.81 3.27 17.18
N ALA A 223 19.70 2.27 17.18
CA ALA A 223 20.15 1.64 18.42
C ALA A 223 20.80 2.64 19.39
N ARG A 224 21.59 3.59 18.85
CA ARG A 224 22.17 4.70 19.62
C ARG A 224 21.10 5.64 20.16
N ALA A 225 20.15 6.06 19.34
CA ALA A 225 19.05 6.94 19.73
C ALA A 225 18.27 6.36 20.92
N VAL A 226 17.90 5.07 20.84
CA VAL A 226 17.21 4.37 21.92
C VAL A 226 18.04 4.36 23.20
N LEU A 227 19.35 4.08 23.10
CA LEU A 227 20.21 4.06 24.28
C LEU A 227 20.37 5.45 24.91
N LEU A 228 20.53 6.50 24.10
CA LEU A 228 20.59 7.89 24.57
C LEU A 228 19.30 8.31 25.28
N LEU A 229 18.14 7.95 24.72
CA LEU A 229 16.86 8.18 25.38
C LEU A 229 16.77 7.46 26.73
N LEU A 230 17.23 6.22 26.82
CA LEU A 230 17.24 5.45 28.06
C LEU A 230 18.20 6.00 29.13
N ILE A 231 19.33 6.57 28.70
CA ILE A 231 20.30 7.23 29.59
C ILE A 231 19.70 8.53 30.14
N ALA A 232 19.12 9.36 29.28
CA ALA A 232 18.57 10.66 29.67
C ALA A 232 17.23 10.55 30.42
N ASN A 233 16.41 9.55 30.08
CA ASN A 233 15.04 9.39 30.55
C ASN A 233 14.81 7.95 31.06
N PRO A 234 15.43 7.56 32.18
CA PRO A 234 15.37 6.20 32.69
C PRO A 234 13.94 5.76 33.05
N GLU A 235 13.01 6.65 33.34
CA GLU A 235 11.60 6.33 33.57
C GLU A 235 10.87 5.78 32.33
N LEU A 236 11.41 5.97 31.12
CA LEU A 236 10.84 5.44 29.88
C LEU A 236 11.12 3.97 29.65
N SER A 237 12.10 3.40 30.35
CA SER A 237 12.36 1.95 30.26
C SER A 237 11.33 1.17 31.06
N GLY A 238 11.03 -0.04 30.58
CA GLY A 238 10.28 -1.03 31.35
C GLY A 238 10.94 -1.35 32.71
N PRO A 239 10.27 -2.16 33.55
CA PRO A 239 10.81 -2.54 34.85
C PRO A 239 12.19 -3.17 34.71
N ARG A 240 13.12 -2.78 35.58
CA ARG A 240 14.47 -3.36 35.63
C ARG A 240 14.38 -4.86 35.85
N VAL A 241 15.19 -5.62 35.11
CA VAL A 241 15.35 -7.05 35.38
C VAL A 241 16.02 -7.22 36.73
N ALA A 242 15.44 -8.04 37.60
CA ALA A 242 16.03 -8.33 38.89
C ALA A 242 17.36 -9.07 38.70
N VAL A 243 18.45 -8.60 39.33
CA VAL A 243 19.76 -9.26 39.20
C VAL A 243 19.69 -10.74 39.57
N ALA A 244 18.86 -11.10 40.55
CA ALA A 244 18.67 -12.47 41.00
C ALA A 244 18.08 -13.41 39.92
N SER A 245 17.30 -12.89 38.97
CA SER A 245 16.71 -13.69 37.88
C SER A 245 17.65 -13.89 36.69
N LEU A 246 18.80 -13.23 36.68
CA LEU A 246 19.77 -13.35 35.59
C LEU A 246 20.55 -14.66 35.64
N PRO A 247 20.99 -15.20 34.48
CA PRO A 247 21.92 -16.32 34.42
C PRO A 247 23.18 -16.08 35.27
N ALA A 248 23.77 -17.16 35.79
CA ALA A 248 24.92 -17.06 36.70
C ALA A 248 26.11 -16.30 36.09
N TRP A 249 26.33 -16.41 34.78
CA TRP A 249 27.40 -15.69 34.10
C TRP A 249 27.11 -14.18 33.99
N GLU A 250 25.87 -13.78 33.66
CA GLU A 250 25.46 -12.37 33.61
C GLU A 250 25.61 -11.73 34.99
N ARG A 251 25.15 -12.43 36.05
CA ARG A 251 25.30 -11.94 37.43
C ARG A 251 26.75 -11.66 37.80
N ARG A 252 27.68 -12.53 37.40
CA ARG A 252 29.11 -12.32 37.63
C ARG A 252 29.66 -11.15 36.83
N ALA A 253 29.32 -11.06 35.54
CA ALA A 253 29.78 -9.97 34.68
C ALA A 253 29.23 -8.61 35.15
N MET A 254 28.02 -8.56 35.70
CA MET A 254 27.42 -7.34 36.26
C MET A 254 28.21 -6.76 37.46
N VAL A 255 29.06 -7.55 38.12
CA VAL A 255 29.94 -7.07 39.19
C VAL A 255 31.10 -6.25 38.62
N ALA A 256 31.53 -6.54 37.39
CA ALA A 256 32.69 -5.90 36.76
C ALA A 256 32.39 -4.52 36.14
N VAL A 257 31.11 -4.17 35.96
CA VAL A 257 30.68 -2.87 35.44
C VAL A 257 30.32 -1.88 36.55
N THR A 258 30.35 -0.58 36.25
CA THR A 258 30.02 0.47 37.23
C THR A 258 28.55 0.39 37.67
N PRO A 259 28.17 0.96 38.83
CA PRO A 259 26.76 1.01 39.24
C PRO A 259 25.85 1.66 38.19
N ALA A 260 26.30 2.76 37.57
CA ALA A 260 25.53 3.46 36.54
C ALA A 260 25.34 2.60 35.28
N GLN A 261 26.40 1.94 34.81
CA GLN A 261 26.33 0.99 33.70
C GLN A 261 25.41 -0.19 34.02
N ARG A 262 25.49 -0.72 35.24
CA ARG A 262 24.63 -1.82 35.71
C ARG A 262 23.16 -1.41 35.64
N GLU A 263 22.81 -0.24 36.16
CA GLU A 263 21.43 0.25 36.13
C GLU A 263 20.89 0.44 34.71
N LEU A 264 21.73 0.90 33.78
CA LEU A 264 21.37 1.00 32.37
C LEU A 264 21.18 -0.39 31.73
N LEU A 265 22.15 -1.29 31.90
CA LEU A 265 22.13 -2.61 31.30
C LEU A 265 20.92 -3.44 31.77
N LEU A 266 20.52 -3.34 33.04
CA LEU A 266 19.35 -4.04 33.58
C LEU A 266 18.00 -3.55 33.02
N ARG A 267 17.99 -2.42 32.30
CA ARG A 267 16.81 -1.87 31.62
C ARG A 267 16.71 -2.30 30.16
N LEU A 268 17.74 -2.94 29.63
CA LEU A 268 17.78 -3.42 28.26
C LEU A 268 17.23 -4.85 28.16
N ASP A 269 16.66 -5.15 26.99
CA ASP A 269 16.31 -6.51 26.58
C ASP A 269 17.54 -7.43 26.60
N ASP A 270 17.30 -8.74 26.65
CA ASP A 270 18.32 -9.75 26.87
C ASP A 270 19.50 -9.65 25.88
N ILE A 271 19.24 -9.58 24.58
CA ILE A 271 20.31 -9.58 23.58
C ILE A 271 21.17 -8.30 23.65
N PRO A 272 20.61 -7.08 23.59
CA PRO A 272 21.41 -5.86 23.78
C PRO A 272 22.17 -5.85 25.11
N ARG A 273 21.53 -6.26 26.21
CA ARG A 273 22.16 -6.36 27.53
C ARG A 273 23.36 -7.29 27.51
N GLN A 274 23.18 -8.52 27.04
CA GLN A 274 24.24 -9.54 27.01
C GLN A 274 25.42 -9.11 26.13
N VAL A 275 25.15 -8.53 24.96
CA VAL A 275 26.20 -8.06 24.04
C VAL A 275 27.01 -6.93 24.68
N LEU A 276 26.35 -5.92 25.23
CA LEU A 276 27.02 -4.76 25.82
C LEU A 276 27.73 -5.13 27.13
N LEU A 277 27.15 -6.04 27.92
CA LEU A 277 27.77 -6.57 29.14
C LEU A 277 29.04 -7.36 28.85
N LEU A 278 29.03 -8.26 27.87
CA LEU A 278 30.21 -9.04 27.48
C LEU A 278 31.33 -8.13 26.95
N HIS A 279 30.97 -7.09 26.20
CA HIS A 279 31.94 -6.11 25.74
C HIS A 279 32.52 -5.29 26.90
N ALA A 280 31.67 -4.77 27.80
CA ALA A 280 32.09 -3.90 28.91
C ALA A 280 32.84 -4.65 30.02
N ALA A 281 32.41 -5.87 30.37
CA ALA A 281 32.97 -6.63 31.48
C ALA A 281 34.17 -7.50 31.08
N GLU A 282 34.16 -8.08 29.87
CA GLU A 282 35.15 -9.05 29.43
C GLU A 282 36.01 -8.54 28.26
N GLY A 283 35.71 -7.37 27.69
CA GLY A 283 36.47 -6.79 26.58
C GLY A 283 36.30 -7.55 25.26
N LEU A 284 35.31 -8.44 25.16
CA LEU A 284 35.13 -9.29 23.99
C LEU A 284 34.75 -8.47 22.75
N ASN A 285 35.25 -8.90 21.60
CA ASN A 285 34.93 -8.28 20.31
C ASN A 285 33.66 -8.89 19.68
N SER A 286 33.16 -8.26 18.60
CA SER A 286 31.91 -8.69 17.95
C SER A 286 31.88 -10.14 17.46
N VAL A 287 33.03 -10.74 17.15
CA VAL A 287 33.14 -12.13 16.67
C VAL A 287 33.02 -13.09 17.86
N GLU A 288 33.75 -12.81 18.94
CA GLU A 288 33.75 -13.63 20.16
C GLU A 288 32.38 -13.62 20.84
N ILE A 289 31.74 -12.45 20.91
CA ILE A 289 30.40 -12.31 21.49
C ILE A 289 29.37 -13.08 20.65
N ALA A 290 29.43 -12.96 19.31
CA ALA A 290 28.52 -13.67 18.42
C ALA A 290 28.63 -15.19 18.58
N ALA A 291 29.85 -15.72 18.68
CA ALA A 291 30.10 -17.13 18.93
C ALA A 291 29.59 -17.58 20.31
N ARG A 292 29.80 -16.75 21.34
CA ARG A 292 29.41 -17.08 22.72
C ARG A 292 27.90 -17.07 22.95
N LEU A 293 27.18 -16.18 22.28
CA LEU A 293 25.73 -16.04 22.39
C LEU A 293 24.96 -16.85 21.32
N ASP A 294 25.67 -17.51 20.41
CA ASP A 294 25.10 -18.24 19.25
C ASP A 294 24.13 -17.37 18.42
N VAL A 295 24.59 -16.16 18.06
CA VAL A 295 23.81 -15.19 17.27
C VAL A 295 24.59 -14.65 16.07
N ALA A 296 23.87 -14.17 15.07
CA ALA A 296 24.48 -13.57 13.88
C ALA A 296 25.37 -12.36 14.24
N ARG A 297 26.62 -12.38 13.77
CA ARG A 297 27.61 -11.29 13.98
C ARG A 297 27.09 -9.91 13.60
N SER A 298 26.25 -9.81 12.56
CA SER A 298 25.66 -8.54 12.13
C SER A 298 24.83 -7.85 13.22
N ARG A 299 24.11 -8.64 14.04
CA ARG A 299 23.31 -8.12 15.17
C ARG A 299 24.22 -7.59 16.28
N VAL A 300 25.29 -8.32 16.59
CA VAL A 300 26.28 -7.94 17.61
C VAL A 300 27.08 -6.71 17.19
N LEU A 301 27.58 -6.69 15.96
CA LEU A 301 28.43 -5.61 15.43
C LEU A 301 27.71 -4.26 15.50
N SER A 302 26.41 -4.24 15.24
CA SER A 302 25.60 -3.02 15.29
C SER A 302 25.54 -2.42 16.69
N LEU A 303 25.39 -3.28 17.71
CA LEU A 303 25.35 -2.88 19.12
C LEU A 303 26.74 -2.47 19.61
N VAL A 304 27.78 -3.26 19.33
CA VAL A 304 29.14 -2.93 19.77
C VAL A 304 29.63 -1.63 19.11
N SER A 305 29.57 -1.53 17.77
CA SER A 305 30.05 -0.33 17.08
C SER A 305 29.18 0.91 17.27
N GLY A 306 27.89 0.73 17.57
CA GLY A 306 26.98 1.85 17.80
C GLY A 306 26.98 2.33 19.24
N CYS A 307 26.90 1.41 20.19
CA CYS A 307 26.46 1.69 21.56
C CYS A 307 27.53 1.49 22.64
N ALA A 308 28.62 0.76 22.37
CA ALA A 308 29.63 0.44 23.39
C ALA A 308 30.26 1.69 24.03
N ALA A 309 30.59 2.70 23.23
CA ALA A 309 31.16 3.95 23.72
C ALA A 309 30.17 4.68 24.66
N LEU A 310 28.89 4.75 24.28
CA LEU A 310 27.84 5.36 25.11
C LEU A 310 27.71 4.65 26.46
N VAL A 311 27.77 3.31 26.49
CA VAL A 311 27.75 2.57 27.76
C VAL A 311 29.02 2.83 28.57
N ALA A 312 30.19 2.90 27.94
CA ALA A 312 31.45 3.17 28.63
C ALA A 312 31.47 4.55 29.31
N GLU A 313 30.85 5.56 28.68
CA GLU A 313 30.76 6.93 29.19
C GLU A 313 29.73 7.09 30.33
N VAL A 314 28.84 6.12 30.55
CA VAL A 314 27.82 6.20 31.60
C VAL A 314 28.46 6.11 32.98
N GLY A 315 28.52 7.25 33.67
CA GLY A 315 29.05 7.37 35.02
C GLY A 315 30.58 7.38 35.10
N ALA A 316 31.27 7.65 33.99
CA ALA A 316 32.67 8.08 33.96
C ALA A 316 32.80 9.56 34.38
#